data_AF-A0A8J6Z086-F1
#
_entry.id   AF-A0A8J6Z086-F1
#
_cell.length_a   1.000
_cell.length_b   1.000
_cell.length_c   1.000
_cell.angle_alpha   90.00
_cell.angle_beta   90.00
_cell.angle_gamma   90.00
#
_symmetry.space_group_name_H-M   'P 1'
#
loop_
_entity.id
_entity.type
_entity.pdbx_description
1 polymer ?
#
loop_
_entity_poly.entity_id
_entity_poly.type
_entity_poly.pdbx_seq_one_letter_code
_entity_poly.pdbx_strand_id
1 'polypeptide(L)'
;MDKIYTYRMGEVPPYKIFKAAQALDEHCAVFLTAEGVLAAQEGTLPFALTTEKIAAGEPASLLLNGVGYWRAGEDLTAGDLLSVGLEATAVKVICGEYIFARALSAARAGEFVPVLIVNAGYVPFDLDDDDDDWDTVKIFFGFNISRHRRYRGISVPNPRDDLTREEIKATGQYAVDNQLIKNALGEVATRVLGAALKKKETTVIF
;
A
#
# COMPACT_ATOMS: atom_id res chain seq x y z
N MET A 1 -11.35 36.59 -0.81
CA MET A 1 -12.43 36.55 0.20
C MET A 1 -12.20 35.30 1.03
N ASP A 2 -11.53 35.45 2.16
CA ASP A 2 -11.30 34.35 3.09
C ASP A 2 -12.61 33.99 3.76
N LYS A 3 -13.10 32.77 3.50
CA LYS A 3 -14.25 32.24 4.23
C LYS A 3 -13.75 31.83 5.62
N ILE A 4 -13.96 32.71 6.59
CA ILE A 4 -13.83 32.37 8.01
C ILE A 4 -15.04 31.48 8.34
N TYR A 5 -14.78 30.18 8.52
CA TYR A 5 -15.79 29.24 9.02
C TYR A 5 -15.88 29.40 10.54
N THR A 6 -16.87 30.17 10.99
CA THR A 6 -17.16 30.32 12.42
C THR A 6 -17.96 29.11 12.89
N TYR A 7 -17.34 28.20 13.64
CA TYR A 7 -18.05 27.09 14.30
C TYR A 7 -18.96 27.64 15.39
N ARG A 8 -20.29 27.52 15.23
CA ARG A 8 -21.27 27.84 16.26
C ARG A 8 -21.61 26.56 17.05
N MET A 9 -21.22 26.53 18.33
CA MET A 9 -21.65 25.50 19.27
C MET A 9 -23.19 25.45 19.31
N GLY A 10 -23.79 24.40 18.73
CA GLY A 10 -25.24 24.20 18.63
C GLY A 10 -25.74 23.80 17.24
N GLU A 11 -24.97 24.04 16.19
CA GLU A 11 -25.23 23.41 14.89
C GLU A 11 -24.68 21.98 14.92
N VAL A 12 -25.55 21.01 14.64
CA VAL A 12 -25.11 19.63 14.43
C VAL A 12 -24.09 19.68 13.29
N PRO A 13 -22.82 19.27 13.52
CA PRO A 13 -21.84 19.27 12.45
C PRO A 13 -22.38 18.45 11.28
N PRO A 14 -22.03 18.81 10.03
CA PRO A 14 -22.49 18.06 8.88
C PRO A 14 -22.12 16.59 9.06
N TYR A 15 -23.13 15.73 9.21
CA TYR A 15 -22.96 14.29 9.29
C TYR A 15 -23.36 13.68 7.96
N LYS A 16 -22.54 12.73 7.47
CA LYS A 16 -22.84 11.97 6.26
C LYS A 16 -23.04 10.52 6.65
N ILE A 17 -24.20 9.98 6.29
CA ILE A 17 -24.45 8.55 6.39
C ILE A 17 -23.82 7.89 5.17
N PHE A 18 -22.82 7.05 5.41
CA PHE A 18 -22.22 6.22 4.39
C PHE A 18 -23.03 4.93 4.25
N LYS A 19 -23.26 4.48 3.02
CA LYS A 19 -23.85 3.16 2.76
C LYS A 19 -22.77 2.20 2.29
N ALA A 20 -22.88 0.94 2.69
CA ALA A 20 -22.04 -0.11 2.15
C ALA A 20 -22.43 -0.39 0.70
N ALA A 21 -21.52 -0.21 -0.25
CA ALA A 21 -21.78 -0.50 -1.67
C ALA A 21 -21.70 -2.01 -1.97
N GLN A 22 -21.12 -2.79 -1.05
CA GLN A 22 -21.10 -4.25 -1.06
C GLN A 22 -21.29 -4.78 0.35
N ALA A 23 -21.43 -6.11 0.52
CA ALA A 23 -21.37 -6.71 1.84
C ALA A 23 -19.96 -6.56 2.44
N LEU A 24 -19.87 -6.15 3.70
CA LEU A 24 -18.62 -5.90 4.41
C LEU A 24 -18.52 -6.81 5.64
N ASP A 25 -17.34 -7.39 5.84
CA ASP A 25 -17.01 -8.14 7.04
C ASP A 25 -16.85 -7.20 8.25
N GLU A 26 -16.92 -7.78 9.45
CA GLU A 26 -16.56 -7.08 10.69
C GLU A 26 -15.05 -6.84 10.74
N HIS A 27 -14.65 -5.71 11.33
CA HIS A 27 -13.24 -5.39 11.59
C HIS A 27 -12.37 -5.49 10.33
N CYS A 28 -12.89 -5.02 9.19
CA CYS A 28 -12.17 -4.94 7.93
C CYS A 28 -11.91 -3.48 7.56
N ALA A 29 -10.81 -3.25 6.85
CA ALA A 29 -10.52 -1.92 6.31
C ALA A 29 -11.43 -1.60 5.13
N VAL A 30 -11.84 -0.35 5.05
CA VAL A 30 -12.70 0.13 3.98
C VAL A 30 -12.16 1.40 3.34
N PHE A 31 -12.52 1.62 2.09
CA PHE A 31 -12.25 2.84 1.34
C PHE A 31 -13.55 3.47 0.83
N LEU A 32 -13.54 4.78 0.61
CA LEU A 32 -14.71 5.53 0.17
C LEU A 32 -14.70 5.73 -1.35
N THR A 33 -15.85 5.50 -1.98
CA THR A 33 -16.10 5.70 -3.42
C THR A 33 -17.32 6.57 -3.65
N ALA A 34 -17.63 6.87 -4.91
CA ALA A 34 -18.84 7.60 -5.27
C ALA A 34 -20.10 6.74 -5.00
N GLU A 35 -19.98 5.43 -5.14
CA GLU A 35 -21.04 4.42 -4.97
C GLU A 35 -21.30 4.11 -3.49
N GLY A 36 -20.34 4.39 -2.62
CA GLY A 36 -20.43 4.15 -1.18
C GLY A 36 -19.14 3.59 -0.61
N VAL A 37 -19.26 2.77 0.43
CA VAL A 37 -18.14 2.17 1.14
C VAL A 37 -17.89 0.76 0.62
N LEU A 38 -16.65 0.48 0.24
CA LEU A 38 -16.19 -0.83 -0.24
C LEU A 38 -15.06 -1.34 0.66
N ALA A 39 -14.87 -2.67 0.70
CA ALA A 39 -13.73 -3.25 1.40
C ALA A 39 -12.43 -2.83 0.71
N ALA A 40 -11.45 -2.41 1.50
CA ALA A 40 -10.16 -1.97 0.99
C ALA A 40 -9.39 -3.12 0.34
N GLN A 41 -8.59 -2.77 -0.67
CA GLN A 41 -7.72 -3.70 -1.37
C GLN A 41 -6.27 -3.24 -1.23
N GLU A 42 -5.32 -4.11 -1.58
CA GLU A 42 -3.90 -3.75 -1.60
C GLU A 42 -3.68 -2.50 -2.48
N GLY A 43 -2.88 -1.56 -1.99
CA GLY A 43 -2.61 -0.29 -2.67
C GLY A 43 -3.73 0.76 -2.57
N THR A 44 -4.88 0.44 -1.97
CA THR A 44 -5.91 1.46 -1.69
C THR A 44 -5.56 2.28 -0.44
N LEU A 45 -6.15 3.48 -0.35
CA LEU A 45 -6.08 4.31 0.86
C LEU A 45 -7.30 3.99 1.75
N PRO A 46 -7.15 3.15 2.80
CA PRO A 46 -8.23 2.94 3.75
C PRO A 46 -8.55 4.23 4.50
N PHE A 47 -9.83 4.46 4.79
CA PHE A 47 -10.27 5.62 5.56
C PHE A 47 -10.86 5.27 6.91
N ALA A 48 -11.30 4.02 7.11
CA ALA A 48 -11.94 3.56 8.33
C ALA A 48 -11.88 2.03 8.47
N LEU A 49 -12.25 1.55 9.64
CA LEU A 49 -12.54 0.13 9.92
C LEU A 49 -14.03 -0.06 10.15
N THR A 50 -14.59 -1.19 9.70
CA THR A 50 -15.92 -1.61 10.15
C THR A 50 -15.88 -2.10 11.60
N THR A 51 -16.95 -1.87 12.34
CA THR A 51 -17.09 -2.40 13.71
C THR A 51 -17.93 -3.66 13.79
N GLU A 52 -18.65 -3.97 12.72
CA GLU A 52 -19.61 -5.06 12.60
C GLU A 52 -19.75 -5.49 11.14
N LYS A 53 -20.43 -6.62 10.88
CA LYS A 53 -20.80 -7.03 9.52
C LYS A 53 -21.91 -6.13 9.00
N ILE A 54 -21.79 -5.68 7.75
CA ILE A 54 -22.75 -4.76 7.13
C ILE A 54 -23.22 -5.34 5.79
N ALA A 55 -24.54 -5.40 5.60
CA ALA A 55 -25.11 -5.83 4.33
C ALA A 55 -25.01 -4.73 3.26
N ALA A 56 -24.98 -5.12 1.98
CA ALA A 56 -24.98 -4.17 0.88
C ALA A 56 -26.23 -3.27 0.92
N GLY A 57 -26.05 -1.98 0.70
CA GLY A 57 -27.09 -0.94 0.72
C GLY A 57 -27.41 -0.37 2.11
N GLU A 58 -26.94 -1.01 3.18
CA GLU A 58 -27.19 -0.57 4.56
C GLU A 58 -26.25 0.56 5.00
N PRO A 59 -26.67 1.40 5.96
CA PRO A 59 -25.78 2.35 6.62
C PRO A 59 -24.57 1.65 7.25
N ALA A 60 -23.39 2.23 7.08
CA ALA A 60 -22.14 1.69 7.60
C ALA A 60 -21.74 2.35 8.93
N SER A 61 -21.59 1.53 9.97
CA SER A 61 -20.96 1.90 11.24
C SER A 61 -19.43 1.77 11.11
N LEU A 62 -18.72 2.90 11.20
CA LEU A 62 -17.30 2.97 10.88
C LEU A 62 -16.50 3.63 12.01
N LEU A 63 -15.34 3.06 12.28
CA LEU A 63 -14.32 3.63 13.15
C LEU A 63 -13.31 4.40 12.29
N LEU A 64 -13.34 5.73 12.36
CA LEU A 64 -12.45 6.61 11.58
C LEU A 64 -11.13 6.89 12.30
N ASN A 65 -11.11 6.85 13.64
CA ASN A 65 -9.95 7.15 14.46
C ASN A 65 -9.98 6.40 15.79
N GLY A 66 -8.84 6.35 16.46
CA GLY A 66 -8.70 5.70 17.76
C GLY A 66 -8.42 4.20 17.66
N VAL A 67 -8.83 3.47 18.69
CA VAL A 67 -8.52 2.04 18.85
C VAL A 67 -9.68 1.19 18.35
N GLY A 68 -9.36 0.22 17.49
CA GLY A 68 -10.30 -0.75 16.97
C GLY A 68 -9.69 -2.14 16.88
N TYR A 69 -10.42 -3.05 16.24
CA TYR A 69 -9.92 -4.36 15.86
C TYR A 69 -9.82 -4.45 14.35
N TRP A 70 -8.84 -5.21 13.87
CA TRP A 70 -8.66 -5.51 12.45
C TRP A 70 -8.25 -6.97 12.29
N ARG A 71 -8.83 -7.69 11.32
CA ARG A 71 -8.43 -9.08 11.01
C ARG A 71 -7.01 -9.12 10.46
N ALA A 72 -6.12 -9.83 11.12
CA ALA A 72 -4.73 -10.03 10.69
C ALA A 72 -4.67 -10.91 9.44
N GLY A 73 -3.97 -10.46 8.41
CA GLY A 73 -3.71 -11.22 7.17
C GLY A 73 -2.45 -12.08 7.24
N GLU A 74 -1.58 -11.78 8.20
CA GLU A 74 -0.34 -12.50 8.49
C GLU A 74 -0.06 -12.46 10.00
N ASP A 75 1.02 -13.11 10.44
CA ASP A 75 1.42 -13.04 11.84
C ASP A 75 2.00 -11.64 12.14
N LEU A 76 1.41 -10.96 13.13
CA LEU A 76 1.74 -9.60 13.51
C LEU A 76 2.35 -9.55 14.92
N THR A 77 3.19 -8.56 15.16
CA THR A 77 3.76 -8.26 16.47
C THR A 77 3.32 -6.89 16.98
N ALA A 78 3.36 -6.70 18.30
CA ALA A 78 3.03 -5.42 18.91
C ALA A 78 3.95 -4.32 18.37
N GLY A 79 3.34 -3.24 17.88
CA GLY A 79 4.05 -2.09 17.35
C GLY A 79 4.29 -2.12 15.84
N ASP A 80 3.99 -3.21 15.13
CA ASP A 80 4.04 -3.26 13.67
C ASP A 80 3.16 -2.16 13.05
N LEU A 81 3.70 -1.49 12.05
CA LEU A 81 2.96 -0.56 11.21
C LEU A 81 2.22 -1.35 10.13
N LEU A 82 0.97 -1.00 9.89
CA LEU A 82 0.04 -1.84 9.13
C LEU A 82 -0.50 -1.12 7.90
N SER A 83 -0.61 -1.89 6.82
CA SER A 83 -1.32 -1.53 5.58
C SER A 83 -2.40 -2.55 5.24
N VAL A 84 -3.10 -2.29 4.15
CA VAL A 84 -4.17 -3.17 3.65
C VAL A 84 -3.58 -4.29 2.82
N GLY A 85 -3.83 -5.53 3.24
CA GLY A 85 -3.53 -6.75 2.50
C GLY A 85 -4.71 -7.24 1.67
N LEU A 86 -4.56 -8.46 1.15
CA LEU A 86 -5.65 -9.21 0.54
C LEU A 86 -6.87 -9.29 1.47
N GLU A 87 -8.07 -9.30 0.87
CA GLU A 87 -9.36 -9.41 1.58
C GLU A 87 -9.53 -8.36 2.70
N ALA A 88 -8.99 -7.16 2.52
CA ALA A 88 -9.06 -6.06 3.48
C ALA A 88 -8.48 -6.38 4.87
N THR A 89 -7.48 -7.27 4.94
CA THR A 89 -6.82 -7.68 6.19
C THR A 89 -5.63 -6.78 6.55
N ALA A 90 -5.24 -6.79 7.82
CA ALA A 90 -4.07 -6.09 8.33
C ALA A 90 -2.80 -6.87 7.98
N VAL A 91 -1.87 -6.24 7.28
CA VAL A 91 -0.53 -6.78 7.01
C VAL A 91 0.52 -5.74 7.38
N LYS A 92 1.74 -6.19 7.65
CA LYS A 92 2.88 -5.32 7.88
C LYS A 92 3.15 -4.46 6.65
N VAL A 93 3.32 -3.17 6.89
CA VAL A 93 3.61 -2.20 5.84
C VAL A 93 4.97 -2.50 5.19
N ILE A 94 5.05 -2.29 3.89
CA ILE A 94 6.31 -2.32 3.13
C ILE A 94 6.56 -0.96 2.45
N CYS A 95 7.75 -0.76 1.87
CA CYS A 95 8.11 0.51 1.22
C CYS A 95 7.11 0.89 0.13
N GLY A 96 6.73 2.18 0.09
CA GLY A 96 5.73 2.70 -0.83
C GLY A 96 4.27 2.43 -0.45
N GLU A 97 3.99 1.64 0.58
CA GLU A 97 2.61 1.45 1.09
C GLU A 97 2.22 2.55 2.08
N TYR A 98 0.92 2.80 2.19
CA TYR A 98 0.36 3.73 3.15
C TYR A 98 0.23 3.07 4.54
N ILE A 99 0.73 3.76 5.56
CA ILE A 99 0.65 3.36 6.96
C ILE A 99 -0.70 3.80 7.53
N PHE A 100 -1.64 2.87 7.62
CA PHE A 100 -2.97 3.16 8.13
C PHE A 100 -3.06 3.05 9.65
N ALA A 101 -2.53 1.98 10.21
CA ALA A 101 -2.69 1.64 11.62
C ALA A 101 -1.41 1.08 12.24
N ARG A 102 -1.39 0.95 13.57
CA ARG A 102 -0.34 0.27 14.32
C ARG A 102 -0.93 -0.83 15.19
N ALA A 103 -0.34 -2.03 15.16
CA ALA A 103 -0.72 -3.14 16.02
C ALA A 103 -0.42 -2.80 17.49
N LEU A 104 -1.39 -3.05 18.39
CA LEU A 104 -1.24 -2.85 19.83
C LEU A 104 -0.84 -4.13 20.57
N SER A 105 -1.05 -5.30 19.94
CA SER A 105 -0.60 -6.60 20.44
C SER A 105 -0.16 -7.49 19.28
N ALA A 106 0.42 -8.65 19.61
CA ALA A 106 0.63 -9.71 18.63
C ALA A 106 -0.71 -10.38 18.26
N ALA A 107 -0.78 -10.94 17.06
CA ALA A 107 -1.89 -11.76 16.57
C ALA A 107 -1.41 -12.70 15.47
N ARG A 108 -2.02 -13.88 15.36
CA ARG A 108 -1.76 -14.79 14.23
C ARG A 108 -2.65 -14.45 13.04
N ALA A 109 -2.23 -14.88 11.85
CA ALA A 109 -3.06 -14.77 10.65
C ALA A 109 -4.49 -15.31 10.89
N GLY A 110 -5.50 -14.52 10.53
CA GLY A 110 -6.92 -14.80 10.72
C GLY A 110 -7.51 -14.33 12.06
N GLU A 111 -6.69 -14.00 13.06
CA GLU A 111 -7.16 -13.47 14.34
C GLU A 111 -7.43 -11.96 14.25
N PHE A 112 -8.26 -11.44 15.16
CA PHE A 112 -8.42 -9.99 15.30
C PHE A 112 -7.30 -9.40 16.16
N VAL A 113 -6.59 -8.42 15.60
CA VAL A 113 -5.57 -7.64 16.30
C VAL A 113 -6.17 -6.30 16.75
N PRO A 114 -5.99 -5.88 18.02
CA PRO A 114 -6.27 -4.51 18.42
C PRO A 114 -5.27 -3.57 17.74
N VAL A 115 -5.77 -2.51 17.11
CA VAL A 115 -4.98 -1.55 16.35
C VAL A 115 -5.34 -0.12 16.74
N LEU A 116 -4.36 0.78 16.68
CA LEU A 116 -4.57 2.22 16.72
C LEU A 116 -4.51 2.76 15.28
N ILE A 117 -5.57 3.41 14.82
CA ILE A 117 -5.56 4.12 13.53
C ILE A 117 -4.68 5.36 13.67
N VAL A 118 -3.66 5.48 12.82
CA VAL A 118 -2.65 6.55 12.90
C VAL A 118 -2.54 7.42 11.66
N ASN A 119 -2.92 6.91 10.46
CA ASN A 119 -2.83 7.66 9.19
C ASN A 119 -1.47 8.35 8.99
N ALA A 120 -0.38 7.58 9.07
CA ALA A 120 0.99 8.11 9.20
C ALA A 120 1.68 8.43 7.86
N GLY A 121 0.97 8.38 6.73
CA GLY A 121 1.54 8.65 5.41
C GLY A 121 2.12 7.41 4.75
N TYR A 122 2.98 7.58 3.75
CA TYR A 122 3.62 6.48 3.01
C TYR A 122 4.97 6.15 3.61
N VAL A 123 5.32 4.86 3.66
CA VAL A 123 6.69 4.45 3.96
C VAL A 123 7.59 4.94 2.82
N PRO A 124 8.64 5.71 3.10
CA PRO A 124 9.55 6.16 2.07
C PRO A 124 10.18 4.96 1.35
N PHE A 125 10.50 5.14 0.08
CA PHE A 125 11.47 4.28 -0.57
C PHE A 125 12.84 4.70 -0.02
N ASP A 126 13.53 3.79 0.66
CA ASP A 126 14.96 3.96 0.93
C ASP A 126 15.68 3.83 -0.42
N LEU A 127 15.71 4.93 -1.16
CA LEU A 127 16.76 5.16 -2.14
C LEU A 127 17.96 5.58 -1.28
N ASP A 128 18.94 4.69 -1.11
CA ASP A 128 20.22 5.06 -0.53
C ASP A 128 20.79 6.22 -1.37
N ASP A 129 20.58 7.46 -0.95
CA ASP A 129 21.15 8.65 -1.59
C ASP A 129 22.69 8.70 -1.41
N ASP A 130 23.23 7.82 -0.58
CA ASP A 130 24.66 7.67 -0.25
C ASP A 130 25.34 6.48 -0.98
N ASP A 131 24.62 5.71 -1.80
CA ASP A 131 25.28 4.73 -2.68
C ASP A 131 25.86 5.49 -3.90
N ASP A 132 27.11 5.91 -3.78
CA ASP A 132 27.89 6.56 -4.84
C ASP A 132 28.11 5.65 -6.09
N ASP A 133 27.58 4.42 -6.10
CA ASP A 133 27.52 3.52 -7.26
C ASP A 133 26.36 3.88 -8.21
N TRP A 134 26.47 5.06 -8.83
CA TRP A 134 25.56 5.55 -9.90
C TRP A 134 25.66 4.74 -11.20
N ASP A 135 26.52 3.73 -11.23
CA ASP A 135 26.71 2.78 -12.32
C ASP A 135 25.66 1.67 -12.32
N THR A 136 24.70 1.66 -11.38
CA THR A 136 23.63 0.64 -11.36
C THR A 136 22.23 1.19 -11.10
N VAL A 137 21.27 0.77 -11.93
CA VAL A 137 19.83 0.88 -11.71
C VAL A 137 19.38 -0.31 -10.88
N LYS A 138 18.96 -0.07 -9.63
CA LYS A 138 18.35 -1.11 -8.77
C LYS A 138 16.86 -1.22 -9.09
N ILE A 139 16.45 -2.36 -9.66
CA ILE A 139 15.03 -2.66 -9.92
C ILE A 139 14.53 -3.61 -8.84
N PHE A 140 13.57 -3.14 -8.03
CA PHE A 140 12.90 -3.95 -7.02
C PHE A 140 11.65 -4.60 -7.61
N PHE A 141 11.61 -5.93 -7.61
CA PHE A 141 10.39 -6.67 -7.95
C PHE A 141 9.69 -7.07 -6.65
N GLY A 142 8.49 -6.54 -6.44
CA GLY A 142 7.56 -7.03 -5.43
C GLY A 142 6.96 -8.34 -5.91
N PHE A 143 7.58 -9.48 -5.59
CA PHE A 143 6.99 -10.78 -5.88
C PHE A 143 6.16 -11.27 -4.70
N ASN A 144 4.92 -11.66 -4.94
CA ASN A 144 4.09 -12.39 -3.98
C ASN A 144 4.50 -13.89 -3.99
N ILE A 145 5.70 -14.22 -3.49
CA ILE A 145 6.17 -15.62 -3.40
C ILE A 145 5.85 -16.14 -1.99
N SER A 146 4.66 -16.70 -1.81
CA SER A 146 4.21 -17.51 -0.65
C SER A 146 4.53 -17.01 0.78
N ARG A 147 3.52 -16.62 1.56
CA ARG A 147 3.51 -16.40 3.03
C ARG A 147 4.62 -15.52 3.67
N HIS A 148 5.60 -15.07 2.90
CA HIS A 148 6.73 -14.24 3.33
C HIS A 148 7.01 -13.27 2.19
N ARG A 149 6.48 -12.05 2.26
CA ARG A 149 6.79 -10.96 1.32
C ARG A 149 8.30 -10.69 1.35
N ARG A 150 9.07 -11.29 0.42
CA ARG A 150 10.50 -11.01 0.25
C ARG A 150 10.73 -10.33 -1.09
N TYR A 151 11.40 -9.19 -1.06
CA TYR A 151 11.90 -8.52 -2.25
C TYR A 151 13.13 -9.27 -2.80
N ARG A 152 13.19 -9.44 -4.12
CA ARG A 152 14.44 -9.73 -4.83
C ARG A 152 14.73 -8.55 -5.75
N GLY A 153 15.79 -7.81 -5.44
CA GLY A 153 16.33 -6.78 -6.33
C GLY A 153 17.22 -7.40 -7.40
N ILE A 154 17.25 -6.78 -8.59
CA ILE A 154 18.27 -7.00 -9.62
C ILE A 154 18.95 -5.65 -9.87
N SER A 155 20.28 -5.62 -9.77
CA SER A 155 21.08 -4.46 -10.19
C SER A 155 21.39 -4.58 -11.67
N VAL A 156 21.00 -3.57 -12.46
CA VAL A 156 21.31 -3.46 -13.89
C VAL A 156 22.33 -2.34 -14.07
N PRO A 157 23.37 -2.47 -14.90
CA PRO A 157 24.27 -1.35 -15.19
C PRO A 157 23.50 -0.13 -15.69
N ASN A 158 23.92 1.07 -15.28
CA ASN A 158 23.39 2.32 -15.80
C ASN A 158 23.62 2.33 -17.32
N PRO A 159 22.59 2.58 -18.14
CA PRO A 159 22.74 2.58 -19.59
C PRO A 159 23.26 3.91 -20.16
N ARG A 160 23.51 4.93 -19.31
CA ARG A 160 24.09 6.23 -19.70
C ARG A 160 25.37 6.52 -18.90
N ASP A 161 26.41 5.76 -19.22
CA ASP A 161 27.78 5.95 -18.70
C ASP A 161 28.44 7.24 -19.23
N ASP A 162 27.75 7.94 -20.15
CA ASP A 162 28.23 9.09 -20.90
C ASP A 162 27.79 10.46 -20.33
N LEU A 163 26.92 10.49 -19.32
CA LEU A 163 26.40 11.73 -18.73
C LEU A 163 27.01 12.01 -17.36
N THR A 164 27.38 13.27 -17.14
CA THR A 164 27.89 13.75 -15.86
C THR A 164 26.76 14.00 -14.85
N ARG A 165 27.10 13.99 -13.56
CA ARG A 165 26.16 14.20 -12.44
C ARG A 165 25.33 15.49 -12.55
N GLU A 166 25.89 16.55 -13.11
CA GLU A 166 25.20 17.84 -13.27
C GLU A 166 24.20 17.82 -14.45
N GLU A 167 24.50 17.08 -15.52
CA GLU A 167 23.62 16.93 -16.69
C GLU A 167 22.37 16.10 -16.36
N ILE A 168 22.52 15.08 -15.52
CA ILE A 168 21.41 14.27 -15.00
C ILE A 168 20.51 15.10 -14.08
N LYS A 169 21.09 15.95 -13.22
CA LYS A 169 20.32 16.84 -12.34
C LYS A 169 19.60 17.96 -13.11
N ALA A 170 20.25 18.52 -14.13
CA ALA A 170 19.71 19.64 -14.91
C ALA A 170 18.57 19.24 -15.85
N THR A 171 18.51 17.97 -16.29
CA THR A 171 17.45 17.48 -17.16
C THR A 171 16.11 17.29 -16.46
N GLY A 172 16.04 17.34 -15.12
CA GLY A 172 14.77 17.33 -14.38
C GLY A 172 13.86 16.13 -14.67
N GLN A 173 14.41 15.05 -15.22
CA GLN A 173 13.65 13.99 -15.85
C GLN A 173 14.02 12.62 -15.24
N TYR A 174 13.44 12.33 -14.08
CA TYR A 174 13.13 10.95 -13.67
C TYR A 174 11.97 10.36 -14.49
N ALA A 175 11.66 10.89 -15.68
CA ALA A 175 11.07 10.06 -16.72
C ALA A 175 12.24 9.33 -17.38
N VAL A 176 12.78 8.36 -16.64
CA VAL A 176 13.59 7.29 -17.22
C VAL A 176 12.84 6.83 -18.46
N ASP A 177 13.48 6.96 -19.62
CA ASP A 177 12.92 6.66 -20.93
C ASP A 177 12.04 5.42 -20.80
N ASN A 178 10.72 5.62 -20.88
CA ASN A 178 9.74 4.55 -20.69
C ASN A 178 10.05 3.35 -21.60
N GLN A 179 10.69 3.62 -22.74
CA GLN A 179 11.18 2.63 -23.69
C GLN A 179 12.37 1.80 -23.16
N LEU A 180 13.29 2.44 -22.43
CA LEU A 180 14.49 1.83 -21.87
C LEU A 180 14.15 0.96 -20.66
N ILE A 181 13.25 1.44 -19.78
CA ILE A 181 12.64 0.62 -18.73
C ILE A 181 11.88 -0.55 -19.35
N LYS A 182 11.09 -0.34 -20.41
CA LYS A 182 10.38 -1.44 -21.11
C LYS A 182 11.34 -2.46 -21.74
N ASN A 183 12.47 -2.03 -22.29
CA ASN A 183 13.47 -2.91 -22.88
C ASN A 183 14.21 -3.72 -21.81
N ALA A 184 14.62 -3.08 -20.71
CA ALA A 184 15.24 -3.76 -19.57
C ALA A 184 14.23 -4.70 -18.86
N LEU A 185 12.99 -4.26 -18.66
CA LEU A 185 11.89 -5.10 -18.19
C LEU A 185 11.61 -6.24 -19.17
N GLY A 186 11.77 -6.06 -20.48
CA GLY A 186 11.62 -7.10 -21.49
C GLY A 186 12.67 -8.20 -21.36
N GLU A 187 13.95 -7.83 -21.20
CA GLU A 187 15.02 -8.81 -20.95
C GLU A 187 14.88 -9.49 -19.57
N VAL A 188 14.52 -8.73 -18.54
CA VAL A 188 14.33 -9.25 -17.19
C VAL A 188 13.08 -10.14 -17.13
N ALA A 189 11.96 -9.76 -17.75
CA ALA A 189 10.79 -10.60 -17.89
C ALA A 189 11.13 -11.90 -18.63
N THR A 190 11.98 -11.85 -19.66
CA THR A 190 12.43 -13.05 -20.38
C THR A 190 13.27 -13.97 -19.49
N ARG A 191 14.16 -13.42 -18.65
CA ARG A 191 14.96 -14.21 -17.70
C ARG A 191 14.13 -14.76 -16.53
N VAL A 192 13.21 -13.95 -15.98
CA VAL A 192 12.33 -14.31 -14.87
C VAL A 192 11.25 -15.29 -15.33
N LEU A 193 10.58 -15.06 -16.47
CA LEU A 193 9.69 -16.07 -17.09
C LEU A 193 10.47 -17.31 -17.49
N GLY A 194 11.69 -17.20 -18.03
CA GLY A 194 12.52 -18.36 -18.35
C GLY A 194 12.82 -19.24 -17.12
N ALA A 195 13.02 -18.61 -15.96
CA ALA A 195 13.19 -19.31 -14.68
C ALA A 195 11.86 -19.85 -14.12
N ALA A 196 10.74 -19.14 -14.26
CA ALA A 196 9.42 -19.55 -13.81
C ALA A 196 8.80 -20.67 -14.68
N LEU A 197 8.99 -20.63 -16.00
CA LEU A 197 8.62 -21.68 -16.95
C LEU A 197 9.39 -22.98 -16.69
N LYS A 198 10.66 -22.89 -16.29
CA LYS A 198 11.43 -24.06 -15.81
C LYS A 198 10.85 -24.69 -14.53
N LYS A 199 10.10 -23.92 -13.74
CA LYS A 199 9.44 -24.36 -12.49
C LYS A 199 7.94 -24.63 -12.63
N LYS A 200 7.34 -24.50 -13.81
CA LYS A 200 5.88 -24.62 -14.05
C LYS A 200 5.03 -23.69 -13.15
N GLU A 201 5.47 -22.46 -12.92
CA GLU A 201 4.70 -21.47 -12.16
C GLU A 201 4.13 -20.38 -13.09
N THR A 202 2.82 -20.15 -13.01
CA THR A 202 2.10 -19.16 -13.82
C THR A 202 2.46 -17.75 -13.37
N THR A 203 2.96 -16.92 -14.28
CA THR A 203 3.41 -15.54 -14.00
C THR A 203 2.41 -14.54 -14.57
N VAL A 204 2.00 -13.55 -13.77
CA VAL A 204 1.25 -12.37 -14.21
C VAL A 204 2.15 -11.15 -14.02
N ILE A 205 2.29 -10.33 -15.07
CA ILE A 205 3.12 -9.11 -15.09
C ILE A 205 2.17 -7.91 -14.98
N PHE A 206 2.42 -7.00 -14.04
CA PHE A 206 1.72 -5.72 -13.93
C PHE A 206 2.60 -4.59 -14.49
#